data_AF-A0A834L208-F1
#
_entry.id   AF-A0A834L208-F1
#
_cell.length_a   1.000
_cell.length_b   1.000
_cell.length_c   1.000
_cell.angle_alpha   90.00
_cell.angle_beta   90.00
_cell.angle_gamma   90.00
#
_symmetry.space_group_name_H-M   'P 1'
#
loop_
_entity.id
_entity.type
_entity.pdbx_description
1 polymer ?
#
loop_
_entity_poly.entity_id
_entity_poly.type
_entity_poly.pdbx_seq_one_letter_code
_entity_poly.pdbx_strand_id
1 'polypeptide(L)'
;MRKYFGIPCRAVYESLVSQIKKWRSMSGCVAGGQRCLYKLQSASVHFISAKHTTPAKGSVDDINFRLVPFLFFSCCHVSAMSVSESWYAVRDHGTNYCNLYNLIEGSGLTESRGYREVTSEFFCTQRSSANCTIY
;
A
#
# COMPACT_ATOMS: atom_id res chain seq x y z
N MET A 1 -7.10 0.78 5.83
CA MET A 1 -6.56 1.93 6.61
C MET A 1 -6.76 3.27 5.91
N ARG A 2 -6.56 4.39 6.62
CA ARG A 2 -6.61 5.76 6.07
C ARG A 2 -5.29 6.48 6.28
N LYS A 3 -4.87 7.27 5.30
CA LYS A 3 -3.65 8.08 5.31
C LYS A 3 -3.98 9.50 4.87
N TYR A 4 -3.36 10.48 5.50
CA TYR A 4 -3.52 11.90 5.18
C TYR A 4 -2.17 12.46 4.80
N PHE A 5 -2.17 13.36 3.82
CA PHE A 5 -0.98 14.02 3.29
C PHE A 5 -1.28 15.50 3.13
N GLY A 6 -0.34 16.35 3.53
CA GLY A 6 -0.36 17.79 3.31
C GLY A 6 0.16 18.20 1.93
N ILE A 7 -0.03 17.32 0.93
CA ILE A 7 0.34 17.53 -0.48
C ILE A 7 -0.84 17.13 -1.38
N PRO A 8 -0.93 17.67 -2.61
CA PRO A 8 -2.02 17.37 -3.53
C PRO A 8 -2.11 15.88 -3.91
N CYS A 9 -3.32 15.37 -4.14
CA CYS A 9 -3.52 13.97 -4.52
C CYS A 9 -2.79 13.56 -5.80
N ARG A 10 -2.55 14.51 -6.72
CA ARG A 10 -1.76 14.23 -7.92
C ARG A 10 -0.33 13.80 -7.59
N ALA A 11 0.33 14.48 -6.65
CA ALA A 11 1.68 14.13 -6.22
C ALA A 11 1.69 12.76 -5.52
N VAL A 12 0.73 12.51 -4.63
CA VAL A 12 0.57 11.21 -3.96
C VAL A 12 0.33 10.08 -4.98
N TYR A 13 -0.54 10.31 -5.95
CA TYR A 13 -0.84 9.39 -7.04
C TYR A 13 0.41 9.05 -7.86
N GLU A 14 1.16 10.08 -8.31
CA GLU A 14 2.38 9.90 -9.10
C GLU A 14 3.44 9.10 -8.33
N SER A 15 3.65 9.41 -7.05
CA SER A 15 4.56 8.68 -6.17
C SER A 15 4.17 7.21 -6.01
N LEU A 16 2.88 6.93 -5.75
CA LEU A 16 2.38 5.56 -5.60
C LEU A 16 2.50 4.74 -6.88
N VAL A 17 2.05 5.29 -8.01
CA VAL A 17 2.11 4.59 -9.30
C VAL A 17 3.56 4.35 -9.73
N SER A 18 4.45 5.32 -9.52
CA SER A 18 5.89 5.16 -9.78
C SER A 18 6.47 4.02 -8.94
N GLN A 19 6.13 3.97 -7.65
CA GLN A 19 6.62 2.94 -6.76
C GLN A 19 6.12 1.54 -7.12
N ILE A 20 4.83 1.40 -7.46
CA ILE A 20 4.26 0.13 -7.93
C ILE A 20 5.00 -0.35 -9.17
N LYS A 21 5.27 0.54 -10.13
CA LYS A 21 6.03 0.20 -11.34
C LYS A 21 7.47 -0.17 -11.05
N LYS A 22 8.12 0.51 -10.10
CA LYS A 22 9.49 0.24 -9.66
C LYS A 22 9.61 -1.16 -9.02
N TRP A 23 8.61 -1.58 -8.27
CA TRP A 23 8.58 -2.88 -7.60
C TRP A 23 7.88 -3.99 -8.39
N ARG A 24 7.80 -3.87 -9.73
CA ARG A 24 7.21 -4.92 -10.56
C ARG A 24 8.03 -6.22 -10.64
N SER A 25 9.34 -6.13 -10.42
CA SER A 25 10.30 -7.23 -10.61
C SER A 25 10.73 -7.87 -9.31
N MET A 26 11.29 -9.08 -9.38
CA MET A 26 11.77 -9.86 -8.23
C MET A 26 12.94 -9.20 -7.46
N SER A 27 13.58 -8.18 -8.04
CA SER A 27 14.79 -7.53 -7.52
C SER A 27 14.70 -7.06 -6.06
N GLY A 28 13.51 -6.68 -5.58
CA GLY A 28 13.29 -6.21 -4.21
C GLY A 28 13.09 -7.30 -3.14
N CYS A 29 13.06 -8.57 -3.54
CA CYS A 29 12.74 -9.70 -2.65
C CYS A 29 13.84 -10.75 -2.53
N VAL A 30 14.98 -10.53 -3.18
CA VAL A 30 16.12 -11.47 -3.22
C VAL A 30 16.71 -11.73 -1.83
N ALA A 31 16.54 -10.80 -0.88
CA ALA A 31 17.01 -10.90 0.50
C ALA A 31 15.89 -11.30 1.50
N GLY A 32 14.74 -11.81 1.04
CA GLY A 32 13.67 -12.29 1.91
C GLY A 32 12.62 -11.24 2.33
N GLY A 33 12.67 -10.01 1.80
CA GLY A 33 11.58 -9.03 1.94
C GLY A 33 10.45 -9.25 0.91
N GLN A 34 9.33 -8.53 1.02
CA GLN A 34 8.21 -8.58 0.04
C GLN A 34 8.00 -7.28 -0.75
N ARG A 35 9.02 -6.42 -0.84
CA ARG A 35 9.02 -5.15 -1.59
C ARG A 35 9.20 -5.36 -3.11
N CYS A 36 8.39 -6.24 -3.69
CA CYS A 36 8.48 -6.64 -5.10
C CYS A 36 7.15 -7.22 -5.59
N LEU A 37 7.10 -7.62 -6.86
CA LEU A 37 5.96 -8.28 -7.50
C LEU A 37 4.65 -7.50 -7.36
N TYR A 38 4.74 -6.17 -7.33
CA TYR A 38 3.57 -5.31 -7.44
C TYR A 38 3.20 -5.10 -8.91
N LYS A 39 1.95 -5.40 -9.26
CA LYS A 39 1.43 -5.26 -10.62
C LYS A 39 0.30 -4.25 -10.64
N LEU A 40 0.52 -3.14 -11.36
CA LEU A 40 -0.53 -2.16 -11.61
C LEU A 40 -1.62 -2.76 -12.51
N GLN A 41 -2.88 -2.66 -12.09
CA GLN A 41 -4.04 -3.08 -12.88
C GLN A 41 -4.68 -1.87 -13.58
N SER A 42 -4.99 -0.84 -12.79
CA SER A 42 -5.57 0.40 -13.29
C SER A 42 -5.14 1.57 -12.41
N ALA A 43 -5.06 2.77 -12.99
CA ALA A 43 -4.62 3.95 -12.28
C ALA A 43 -5.33 5.19 -12.80
N SER A 44 -5.91 5.94 -11.88
CA SER A 44 -6.47 7.27 -12.07
C SER A 44 -6.14 8.10 -10.84
N VAL A 45 -6.20 9.43 -10.97
CA VAL A 45 -5.84 10.36 -9.88
C VAL A 45 -6.60 10.07 -8.58
N HIS A 46 -7.83 9.55 -8.67
CA HIS A 46 -8.69 9.26 -7.52
C HIS A 46 -8.71 7.77 -7.12
N PHE A 47 -8.25 6.86 -7.98
CA PHE A 47 -8.30 5.43 -7.75
C PHE A 47 -7.10 4.72 -8.36
N ILE A 48 -6.40 3.90 -7.56
CA ILE A 48 -5.32 3.04 -8.01
C ILE A 48 -5.68 1.61 -7.63
N SER A 49 -5.64 0.69 -8.59
CA SER A 49 -5.80 -0.74 -8.36
C SER A 49 -4.53 -1.46 -8.79
N ALA A 50 -4.03 -2.32 -7.92
CA ALA A 50 -2.83 -3.10 -8.12
C ALA A 50 -3.00 -4.49 -7.48
N LYS A 51 -2.11 -5.41 -7.83
CA LYS A 51 -1.98 -6.69 -7.15
C LYS A 51 -0.59 -6.83 -6.59
N HIS A 52 -0.46 -7.54 -5.48
CA HIS A 52 0.82 -7.98 -4.95
C HIS A 52 0.84 -9.49 -4.91
N THR A 53 1.96 -10.09 -5.31
CA THR A 53 2.15 -11.53 -5.24
C THR A 53 3.23 -11.82 -4.23
N THR A 54 2.87 -12.51 -3.15
CA THR A 54 3.80 -12.93 -2.11
C THR A 54 4.78 -13.96 -2.69
N PRO A 55 6.11 -13.69 -2.71
CA PRO A 55 7.07 -14.55 -3.40
C PRO A 55 7.13 -15.98 -2.84
N ALA A 56 7.03 -16.12 -1.51
CA ALA A 56 7.23 -17.40 -0.83
C ALA A 56 6.03 -18.36 -0.94
N LYS A 57 4.81 -17.82 -1.06
CA LYS A 57 3.56 -18.62 -1.06
C LYS A 57 2.80 -18.55 -2.38
N GLY A 58 3.15 -17.62 -3.28
CA GLY A 58 2.39 -17.34 -4.50
C GLY A 58 1.01 -16.73 -4.26
N SER A 59 0.68 -16.36 -3.00
CA SER A 59 -0.59 -15.72 -2.65
C SER A 59 -0.70 -14.36 -3.33
N VAL A 60 -1.86 -14.09 -3.92
CA VAL A 60 -2.16 -12.84 -4.61
C VAL A 60 -3.12 -12.03 -3.76
N ASP A 61 -2.73 -10.78 -3.49
CA ASP A 61 -3.53 -9.81 -2.76
C ASP A 61 -3.92 -8.65 -3.67
N ASP A 62 -5.21 -8.30 -3.68
CA ASP A 62 -5.75 -7.15 -4.37
C ASP A 62 -5.56 -5.88 -3.53
N ILE A 63 -4.88 -4.91 -4.10
CA ILE A 63 -4.54 -3.63 -3.47
C ILE A 63 -5.32 -2.51 -4.14
N ASN A 64 -6.07 -1.75 -3.36
CA ASN A 64 -6.85 -0.62 -3.83
C ASN A 64 -6.57 0.63 -2.99
N PHE A 65 -6.28 1.73 -3.68
CA PHE A 65 -6.17 3.07 -3.10
C PHE A 65 -7.26 3.97 -3.67
N ARG A 66 -7.92 4.70 -2.79
CA ARG A 66 -8.86 5.77 -3.14
C ARG A 66 -8.32 7.08 -2.60
N LEU A 67 -8.05 8.02 -3.49
CA LEU A 67 -7.50 9.34 -3.19
C LEU A 67 -8.60 10.38 -3.29
N VAL A 68 -8.73 11.22 -2.28
CA VAL A 68 -9.75 12.27 -2.19
C VAL A 68 -9.05 13.58 -1.83
N PRO A 69 -9.09 14.60 -2.71
CA PRO A 69 -8.53 15.90 -2.38
C PRO A 69 -9.36 16.60 -1.30
N PHE A 70 -8.72 17.36 -0.42
CA PHE A 70 -9.40 18.21 0.56
C PHE A 70 -8.57 19.48 0.82
N LEU A 71 -9.15 20.47 1.52
CA LEU A 71 -8.56 21.80 1.73
C LEU A 71 -8.11 22.44 0.40
N PHE A 72 -9.07 22.78 -0.46
CA PHE A 72 -8.82 23.42 -1.76
C PHE A 72 -7.75 22.70 -2.62
N PHE A 73 -7.82 21.36 -2.69
CA PHE A 73 -6.91 20.51 -3.47
C PHE A 73 -5.43 20.54 -3.04
N SER A 74 -5.10 21.18 -1.92
CA SER A 74 -3.74 21.24 -1.39
C SER A 74 -3.33 19.99 -0.60
N CYS A 75 -4.31 19.24 -0.09
CA CYS A 75 -4.11 18.06 0.74
C CYS A 75 -4.79 16.83 0.12
N CYS A 76 -4.32 15.64 0.50
CA CYS A 76 -4.86 14.38 0.02
C CYS A 76 -5.18 13.40 1.13
N HIS A 77 -6.40 12.88 1.10
CA HIS A 77 -6.84 11.77 1.94
C HIS A 77 -6.84 10.48 1.11
N VAL A 78 -6.17 9.44 1.61
CA VAL A 78 -6.04 8.16 0.94
C VAL A 78 -6.65 7.06 1.81
N SER A 79 -7.68 6.41 1.29
CA SER A 79 -8.18 5.15 1.83
C SER A 79 -7.52 4.00 1.09
N ALA A 80 -6.87 3.10 1.83
CA ALA A 80 -6.14 1.96 1.26
C ALA A 80 -6.66 0.63 1.82
N MET A 81 -6.77 -0.37 0.96
CA MET A 81 -7.22 -1.72 1.30
C MET A 81 -6.38 -2.75 0.54
N SER A 82 -5.99 -3.83 1.23
CA SER A 82 -5.35 -5.01 0.67
C SER A 82 -6.18 -6.21 1.11
N VAL A 83 -6.61 -7.04 0.18
CA VAL A 83 -7.44 -8.22 0.45
C VAL A 83 -6.87 -9.39 -0.31
N SER A 84 -6.69 -10.53 0.38
CA SER A 84 -6.21 -11.74 -0.28
C SER A 84 -7.31 -12.36 -1.15
N GLU A 85 -6.95 -12.80 -2.36
CA GLU A 85 -7.88 -13.57 -3.23
C GLU A 85 -8.19 -14.95 -2.65
N SER A 86 -7.35 -15.44 -1.73
CA SER A 86 -7.56 -16.71 -1.05
C SER A 86 -8.59 -16.56 0.08
N TRP A 87 -9.82 -17.02 -0.15
CA TRP A 87 -10.96 -16.89 0.77
C TRP A 87 -10.78 -17.56 2.15
N TYR A 88 -9.80 -18.46 2.31
CA TYR A 88 -9.48 -19.13 3.58
C TYR A 88 -8.39 -18.40 4.41
N ALA A 89 -7.76 -17.35 3.88
CA ALA A 89 -6.68 -16.63 4.55
C ALA A 89 -7.23 -15.59 5.56
N VAL A 90 -7.98 -16.05 6.56
CA VAL A 90 -8.62 -15.20 7.60
C VAL A 90 -7.58 -14.57 8.55
N ARG A 91 -6.41 -15.22 8.72
CA ARG A 91 -5.26 -14.68 9.47
C ARG A 91 -4.08 -14.52 8.53
N ASP A 92 -3.77 -13.28 8.22
CA ASP A 92 -2.72 -12.87 7.27
C ASP A 92 -1.41 -12.43 7.93
N HIS A 93 -1.26 -12.58 9.26
CA HIS A 93 -0.11 -12.10 10.04
C HIS A 93 0.21 -10.61 9.81
N GLY A 94 -0.78 -9.79 9.44
CA GLY A 94 -0.57 -8.38 9.11
C GLY A 94 0.02 -8.13 7.71
N THR A 95 0.13 -9.15 6.85
CA THR A 95 0.63 -9.04 5.47
C THR A 95 -0.15 -7.99 4.68
N ASN A 96 -1.48 -7.91 4.83
CA ASN A 96 -2.27 -6.89 4.15
C ASN A 96 -1.92 -5.46 4.59
N TYR A 97 -1.55 -5.27 5.86
CA TYR A 97 -1.06 -3.98 6.33
C TYR A 97 0.31 -3.67 5.71
N CYS A 98 1.23 -4.63 5.74
CA CYS A 98 2.58 -4.44 5.24
C CYS A 98 2.63 -4.19 3.73
N ASN A 99 1.82 -4.91 2.94
CA ASN A 99 1.67 -4.68 1.50
C ASN A 99 1.38 -3.20 1.17
N LEU A 100 0.52 -2.57 1.97
CA LEU A 100 0.14 -1.17 1.81
C LEU A 100 1.11 -0.19 2.49
N TYR A 101 1.73 -0.57 3.61
CA TYR A 101 2.71 0.26 4.30
C TYR A 101 3.99 0.38 3.48
N ASN A 102 4.51 -0.74 2.98
CA ASN A 102 5.71 -0.81 2.15
C ASN A 102 5.59 0.11 0.92
N LEU A 103 4.44 0.15 0.24
CA LEU A 103 4.25 1.07 -0.91
C LEU A 103 4.33 2.55 -0.52
N ILE A 104 3.84 2.91 0.66
CA ILE A 104 3.80 4.30 1.11
C ILE A 104 5.16 4.73 1.66
N GLU A 105 5.85 3.86 2.39
CA GLU A 105 7.22 4.11 2.84
C GLU A 105 8.19 4.13 1.67
N GLY A 106 8.14 3.12 0.78
CA GLY A 106 9.03 3.01 -0.36
C GLY A 106 8.88 4.14 -1.38
N SER A 107 7.73 4.81 -1.42
CA SER A 107 7.48 6.00 -2.26
C SER A 107 7.92 7.31 -1.60
N GLY A 108 8.43 7.28 -0.37
CA GLY A 108 8.84 8.46 0.40
C GLY A 108 7.66 9.27 0.96
N LEU A 109 6.43 8.79 0.82
CA LEU A 109 5.24 9.52 1.24
C LEU A 109 5.12 9.61 2.77
N THR A 110 5.75 8.70 3.51
CA THR A 110 5.87 8.78 4.98
C THR A 110 6.62 10.02 5.46
N GLU A 111 7.52 10.57 4.64
CA GLU A 111 8.31 11.77 4.96
C GLU A 111 7.64 13.06 4.46
N SER A 112 6.53 12.93 3.75
CA SER A 112 5.83 14.09 3.21
C SER A 112 5.17 14.93 4.31
N ARG A 113 5.09 16.24 4.05
CA ARG A 113 4.47 17.19 4.97
C ARG A 113 3.06 16.75 5.33
N GLY A 114 2.73 16.75 6.62
CA GLY A 114 1.39 16.45 7.11
C GLY A 114 0.99 14.98 6.95
N TYR A 115 1.95 14.07 6.76
CA TYR A 115 1.69 12.64 6.80
C TYR A 115 1.06 12.24 8.13
N ARG A 116 -0.09 11.58 8.08
CA ARG A 116 -0.75 10.98 9.24
C ARG A 116 -1.42 9.68 8.84
N GLU A 117 -1.10 8.61 9.56
CA GLU A 117 -1.77 7.32 9.39
C GLU A 117 -2.85 7.14 10.46
N VAL A 118 -4.06 6.78 10.03
CA VAL A 118 -5.19 6.44 10.91
C VAL A 118 -5.62 5.02 10.59
N THR A 119 -5.39 4.14 11.54
CA THR A 119 -5.63 2.70 11.39
C THR A 119 -5.70 2.06 12.76
N SER A 120 -6.30 0.88 12.83
CA SER A 120 -6.51 0.10 14.05
C SER A 120 -6.56 -1.38 13.68
N GLU A 121 -6.56 -2.25 14.68
CA GLU A 121 -6.78 -3.69 14.50
C GLU A 121 -8.10 -4.01 13.77
N PHE A 122 -9.08 -3.11 13.88
CA PHE A 122 -10.35 -3.23 13.16
C PHE A 122 -10.21 -2.91 11.66
N PHE A 123 -9.32 -1.99 11.29
CA PHE A 123 -9.10 -1.61 9.89
C PHE A 123 -8.04 -2.45 9.19
N CYS A 124 -7.08 -2.97 9.94
CA CYS A 124 -6.02 -3.86 9.49
C CYS A 124 -5.81 -4.89 10.60
N THR A 125 -6.29 -6.11 10.37
CA THR A 125 -6.14 -7.21 11.32
C THR A 125 -4.67 -7.50 11.60
N GLN A 126 -4.32 -7.72 12.87
CA GLN A 126 -2.97 -8.10 13.31
C GLN A 126 -1.89 -7.03 13.05
N ARG A 127 -2.27 -5.75 13.01
CA ARG A 127 -1.35 -4.61 12.80
C ARG A 127 -0.24 -4.58 13.86
N SER A 128 -0.60 -4.70 15.13
CA SER A 128 0.32 -4.62 16.28
C SER A 128 1.37 -5.72 16.29
N SER A 129 1.08 -6.86 15.66
CA SER A 129 2.01 -7.98 15.48
C SER A 129 2.66 -8.02 14.08
N ALA A 130 2.36 -7.05 13.21
CA ALA A 130 2.85 -7.04 11.83
C ALA A 130 4.34 -6.69 11.78
N ASN A 131 5.15 -7.56 11.17
CA ASN A 131 6.57 -7.30 10.95
C ASN A 131 6.86 -7.05 9.46
N CYS A 132 6.74 -5.79 9.05
CA CYS A 132 6.88 -5.40 7.64
C CYS A 132 8.34 -5.38 7.12
N THR A 133 9.31 -5.83 7.93
CA THR A 133 10.67 -6.10 7.46
C THR A 133 10.81 -7.51 6.91
N ILE A 134 9.95 -8.43 7.37
CA ILE A 134 9.84 -9.81 6.87
C ILE A 134 8.75 -9.90 5.79
N TYR A 135 7.67 -9.14 5.97
CA TYR A 135 6.53 -9.03 5.06
C TYR A 135 6.61 -7.70 4.28
#